data_AF-A0A0R3SJX5-F1
#
_entry.id   AF-A0A0R3SJX5-F1
#
_cell.length_a   1.000
_cell.length_b   1.000
_cell.length_c   1.000
_cell.angle_alpha   90.00
_cell.angle_beta   90.00
_cell.angle_gamma   90.00
#
_symmetry.space_group_name_H-M   'P 1'
#
loop_
_entity.id
_entity.type
_entity.pdbx_description
1 polymer ?
#
loop_
_entity_poly.entity_id
_entity_poly.type
_entity_poly.pdbx_seq_one_letter_code
_entity_poly.pdbx_strand_id
1 'polypeptide(L)'
;MKRAAKKVVQGVSVSNAFRSSLTEREILENIDDPIIGRRILNLGCLDIPYGEGELNRFEKLLLHSAEYGDVNTARRLIENAKHYNVNVNCVDTMGRGAIRIAIETEQIELLQMLLTYEAIELRDSLLHAISEENVQAVELIIQAQSERQQRKNLKVI
;
A
#
# COMPACT_ATOMS: atom_id res chain seq x y z
N MET A 1 23.43 -43.06 -12.04
CA MET A 1 23.76 -43.20 -10.60
C MET A 1 22.78 -42.38 -9.77
N LYS A 2 21.61 -42.94 -9.42
CA LYS A 2 20.61 -42.28 -8.55
C LYS A 2 19.95 -43.34 -7.66
N ARG A 3 20.62 -43.73 -6.58
CA ARG A 3 20.02 -44.52 -5.48
C ARG A 3 20.78 -44.19 -4.19
N ALA A 4 20.04 -44.18 -3.09
CA ALA A 4 20.49 -44.07 -1.70
C ALA A 4 20.66 -42.65 -1.11
N ALA A 5 19.53 -42.02 -0.77
CA ALA A 5 19.48 -41.07 0.36
C ALA A 5 18.11 -41.09 1.07
N LYS A 6 17.41 -42.23 1.06
CA LYS A 6 16.11 -42.40 1.74
C LYS A 6 16.21 -43.46 2.83
N LYS A 7 16.97 -43.14 3.88
CA LYS A 7 17.06 -43.91 5.12
C LYS A 7 17.81 -43.03 6.12
N VAL A 8 17.12 -42.31 7.01
CA VAL A 8 17.45 -42.01 8.44
C VAL A 8 16.38 -41.05 9.02
N VAL A 9 15.09 -41.20 8.71
CA VAL A 9 14.06 -40.50 9.52
C VAL A 9 12.90 -41.45 9.80
N GLN A 10 13.24 -42.61 10.36
CA GLN A 10 12.29 -43.43 11.10
C GLN A 10 12.80 -43.49 12.53
N GLY A 11 12.06 -42.89 13.46
CA GLY A 11 12.45 -42.93 14.86
C GLY A 11 11.81 -41.93 15.81
N VAL A 12 10.70 -41.24 15.48
CA VAL A 12 9.85 -40.61 16.51
C VAL A 12 8.39 -40.59 16.03
N SER A 13 7.55 -41.40 16.66
CA SER A 13 6.08 -41.32 16.54
C SER A 13 5.56 -40.15 17.38
N VAL A 14 5.85 -38.92 16.95
CA VAL A 14 5.09 -37.76 17.42
C VAL A 14 3.83 -37.70 16.59
N SER A 15 2.69 -37.93 17.26
CA SER A 15 1.34 -37.84 16.73
C SER A 15 1.21 -36.61 15.84
N ASN A 16 0.61 -36.80 14.66
CA ASN A 16 0.48 -35.81 13.57
C ASN A 16 -0.16 -34.46 13.95
N ALA A 17 -0.60 -34.28 15.20
CA ALA A 17 -1.12 -33.03 15.73
C ALA A 17 -0.04 -31.99 16.09
N PHE A 18 1.23 -32.39 16.30
CA PHE A 18 2.29 -31.44 16.72
C PHE A 18 3.21 -30.99 15.57
N ARG A 19 3.09 -31.58 14.37
CA ARG A 19 3.94 -31.23 13.21
C ARG A 19 3.36 -30.10 12.35
N SER A 20 2.13 -29.66 12.58
CA SER A 20 1.53 -28.56 11.82
C SER A 20 1.98 -27.16 12.28
N SER A 21 2.69 -27.04 13.41
CA SER A 21 3.09 -25.75 13.99
C SER A 21 4.52 -25.30 13.67
N LEU A 22 5.31 -26.10 12.94
CA LEU A 22 6.71 -25.77 12.64
C LEU A 22 7.03 -26.05 11.17
N THR A 23 6.41 -25.30 10.25
CA THR A 23 6.97 -25.06 8.92
C THR A 23 7.75 -23.74 8.94
N GLU A 24 8.84 -23.72 9.70
CA GLU A 24 9.75 -22.57 9.83
C GLU A 24 10.90 -22.65 8.81
N ARG A 25 10.66 -23.20 7.61
CA ARG A 25 11.73 -23.53 6.64
C ARG A 25 11.49 -23.09 5.19
N GLU A 26 10.89 -21.93 4.99
CA GLU A 26 10.96 -21.23 3.70
C GLU A 26 11.33 -19.75 3.89
N ILE A 27 12.18 -19.48 4.89
CA ILE A 27 12.89 -18.21 5.01
C ILE A 27 14.21 -18.38 4.24
N LEU A 28 14.35 -17.59 3.19
CA LEU A 28 15.54 -17.38 2.33
C LEU A 28 15.72 -18.40 1.20
N GLU A 29 15.16 -18.07 0.04
CA GLU A 29 15.91 -17.70 -1.16
C GLU A 29 14.93 -17.70 -2.33
N ASN A 30 14.55 -16.52 -2.81
CA ASN A 30 14.22 -16.23 -4.21
C ASN A 30 13.90 -14.74 -4.32
N ILE A 31 14.76 -14.01 -5.03
CA ILE A 31 14.73 -12.55 -5.15
C ILE A 31 13.71 -12.09 -6.22
N ASP A 32 13.04 -12.99 -6.95
CA ASP A 32 12.25 -12.62 -8.15
C ASP A 32 10.89 -13.37 -8.32
N ASP A 33 10.18 -13.76 -7.27
CA ASP A 33 8.87 -14.47 -7.42
C ASP A 33 7.62 -13.58 -7.22
N PRO A 34 6.70 -13.46 -8.20
CA PRO A 34 5.51 -12.63 -8.15
C PRO A 34 4.31 -13.39 -7.57
N ILE A 35 4.40 -13.85 -6.31
CA ILE A 35 3.30 -14.55 -5.63
C ILE A 35 2.91 -13.80 -4.36
N ILE A 36 2.32 -12.62 -4.55
CA ILE A 36 1.58 -11.91 -3.49
C ILE A 36 0.14 -12.46 -3.52
N GLY A 37 -0.01 -13.71 -3.11
CA GLY A 37 -1.31 -14.33 -2.83
C GLY A 37 -1.52 -14.34 -1.33
N ARG A 38 -2.61 -13.71 -0.86
CA ARG A 38 -3.09 -13.68 0.54
C ARG A 38 -2.50 -14.79 1.42
N ARG A 39 -1.65 -14.41 2.37
CA ARG A 39 -1.20 -15.31 3.43
C ARG A 39 -2.36 -15.50 4.41
N ILE A 40 -2.74 -16.74 4.66
CA ILE A 40 -3.83 -17.11 5.58
C ILE A 40 -3.17 -17.86 6.74
N LEU A 41 -3.37 -17.36 7.97
CA LEU A 41 -3.02 -18.10 9.18
C LEU A 41 -4.16 -19.06 9.48
N ASN A 42 -3.89 -20.35 9.32
CA ASN A 42 -4.85 -21.39 9.70
C ASN A 42 -4.67 -21.73 11.19
N LEU A 43 -5.61 -21.27 12.03
CA LEU A 43 -5.70 -21.64 13.44
C LEU A 43 -6.68 -22.80 13.62
N GLY A 44 -6.48 -23.88 12.86
CA GLY A 44 -7.28 -25.10 12.91
C GLY A 44 -8.58 -25.00 12.12
N CYS A 45 -9.58 -24.28 12.64
CA CYS A 45 -10.92 -24.15 12.03
C CYS A 45 -11.25 -22.71 11.60
N LEU A 46 -10.31 -21.78 11.78
CA LEU A 46 -10.47 -20.39 11.45
C LEU A 46 -9.33 -19.97 10.53
N ASP A 47 -9.70 -19.70 9.29
CA ASP A 47 -8.82 -19.10 8.29
C ASP A 47 -8.82 -17.59 8.53
N ILE A 48 -7.82 -17.10 9.24
CA ILE A 48 -7.63 -15.67 9.44
C ILE A 48 -6.72 -15.18 8.30
N PRO A 49 -7.19 -14.29 7.42
CA PRO A 49 -6.29 -13.61 6.49
C PRO A 49 -5.30 -12.78 7.32
N TYR A 50 -4.00 -13.04 7.19
CA TYR A 50 -2.96 -12.26 7.85
C TYR A 50 -1.86 -11.93 6.85
N GLY A 51 -1.73 -10.64 6.57
CA GLY A 51 -1.04 -10.15 5.39
C GLY A 51 -1.98 -9.20 4.69
N GLU A 52 -2.10 -8.00 5.25
CA GLU A 52 -2.69 -6.88 4.53
C GLU A 52 -1.86 -6.61 3.28
N GLY A 53 -2.54 -6.29 2.17
CA GLY A 53 -1.97 -6.24 0.82
C GLY A 53 -0.58 -5.63 0.81
N GLU A 54 0.41 -6.45 0.46
CA GLU A 54 1.80 -6.01 0.41
C GLU A 54 1.92 -4.90 -0.65
N LEU A 55 2.07 -3.66 -0.18
CA LEU A 55 2.37 -2.51 -1.02
C LEU A 55 3.64 -2.79 -1.83
N ASN A 56 3.61 -2.43 -3.11
CA ASN A 56 4.78 -2.47 -3.97
C ASN A 56 5.90 -1.59 -3.38
N ARG A 57 7.17 -1.92 -3.65
CA ARG A 57 8.32 -1.12 -3.15
C ARG A 57 8.20 0.35 -3.55
N PHE A 58 7.69 0.62 -4.76
CA PHE A 58 7.45 1.97 -5.25
C PHE A 58 6.24 2.66 -4.59
N GLU A 59 5.22 1.91 -4.18
CA GLU A 59 4.08 2.46 -3.42
C GLU A 59 4.50 2.82 -2.01
N LYS A 60 5.30 1.97 -1.35
CA LYS A 60 5.92 2.29 -0.05
C LYS A 60 6.79 3.54 -0.16
N LEU A 61 7.58 3.65 -1.23
CA LEU A 61 8.39 4.83 -1.49
C LEU A 61 7.53 6.08 -1.73
N LEU A 62 6.39 5.95 -2.41
CA LEU A 62 5.45 7.05 -2.60
C LEU A 62 4.90 7.55 -1.25
N LEU A 63 4.43 6.64 -0.39
CA LEU A 63 3.94 7.01 0.95
C LEU A 63 5.05 7.65 1.80
N HIS A 64 6.26 7.11 1.75
CA HIS A 64 7.40 7.66 2.49
C HIS A 64 7.84 9.04 1.97
N SER A 65 7.81 9.25 0.65
CA SER A 65 8.03 10.58 0.07
C SER A 65 6.95 11.58 0.52
N ALA A 66 5.75 11.10 0.83
CA ALA A 66 4.70 11.94 1.40
C ALA A 66 4.92 12.30 2.86
N GLU A 67 5.52 11.41 3.65
CA GLU A 67 5.92 11.70 5.03
C GLU A 67 7.01 12.77 5.08
N TYR A 68 8.01 12.68 4.20
CA TYR A 68 9.14 13.62 4.18
C TYR A 68 8.95 14.87 3.33
N GLY A 69 7.88 14.95 2.53
CA GLY A 69 7.63 16.10 1.66
C GLY A 69 8.45 16.12 0.37
N ASP A 70 8.90 14.96 -0.11
CA ASP A 70 9.84 14.84 -1.22
C ASP A 70 9.11 14.90 -2.58
N VAL A 71 8.75 16.13 -2.99
CA VAL A 71 7.86 16.41 -4.14
C VAL A 71 8.39 15.84 -5.45
N ASN A 72 9.70 15.94 -5.68
CA ASN A 72 10.34 15.47 -6.92
C ASN A 72 10.21 13.96 -7.09
N THR A 73 10.43 13.22 -6.01
CA THR A 73 10.34 11.76 -5.99
C THR A 73 8.89 11.33 -6.21
N ALA A 74 7.95 11.92 -5.48
CA ALA A 74 6.53 11.64 -5.62
C ALA A 74 6.02 11.92 -7.04
N ARG A 75 6.40 13.07 -7.63
CA ARG A 75 6.05 13.43 -9.01
C ARG A 75 6.54 12.38 -10.01
N ARG A 76 7.82 11.97 -9.91
CA ARG A 76 8.39 10.95 -10.80
C ARG A 76 7.69 9.61 -10.66
N LEU A 77 7.31 9.21 -9.45
CA LEU A 77 6.58 7.97 -9.21
C LEU A 77 5.18 8.00 -9.83
N ILE A 78 4.48 9.13 -9.73
CA ILE A 78 3.14 9.31 -10.30
C ILE A 78 3.19 9.33 -11.83
N GLU A 79 4.11 10.09 -12.42
CA GLU A 79 4.28 10.16 -13.88
C GLU A 79 4.65 8.79 -14.47
N ASN A 80 5.49 8.02 -13.78
CA ASN A 80 5.90 6.68 -14.18
C ASN A 80 5.02 5.57 -13.58
N ALA A 81 3.86 5.89 -13.02
CA ALA A 81 3.02 4.91 -12.32
C ALA A 81 2.61 3.73 -13.23
N LYS A 82 2.41 3.99 -14.53
CA LYS A 82 2.12 2.95 -15.53
C LYS A 82 3.29 2.00 -15.77
N HIS A 83 4.53 2.49 -15.68
CA HIS A 83 5.74 1.68 -15.90
C HIS A 83 6.05 0.81 -14.68
N TYR A 84 5.87 1.36 -13.48
CA TYR A 84 6.16 0.66 -12.22
C TYR A 84 4.96 -0.10 -11.65
N ASN A 85 3.82 -0.08 -12.36
CA ASN A 85 2.55 -0.66 -11.94
C ASN A 85 2.17 -0.21 -10.50
N VAL A 86 2.31 1.10 -10.26
CA VAL A 86 2.07 1.74 -8.95
C VAL A 86 0.62 2.19 -8.87
N ASN A 87 -0.06 1.79 -7.80
CA ASN A 87 -1.34 2.38 -7.46
C ASN A 87 -1.12 3.75 -6.79
N VAL A 88 -1.57 4.81 -7.44
CA VAL A 88 -1.47 6.17 -6.90
C VAL A 88 -2.37 6.37 -5.67
N ASN A 89 -3.46 5.60 -5.57
CA ASN A 89 -4.37 5.58 -4.41
C ASN A 89 -3.99 4.49 -3.40
N CYS A 90 -2.69 4.17 -3.29
CA CYS A 90 -2.20 3.22 -2.29
C CYS A 90 -2.47 3.72 -0.87
N VAL A 91 -2.67 2.78 0.05
CA VAL A 91 -2.95 3.03 1.46
C VAL A 91 -2.03 2.18 2.32
N ASP A 92 -1.55 2.76 3.41
CA ASP A 92 -0.77 2.06 4.44
C ASP A 92 -1.62 1.01 5.18
N THR A 93 -0.99 0.18 5.99
CA THR A 93 -1.59 -0.73 6.97
C THR A 93 -2.59 -0.05 7.91
N MET A 94 -2.41 1.26 8.15
CA MET A 94 -3.34 2.08 8.93
C MET A 94 -4.48 2.68 8.08
N GLY A 95 -4.58 2.32 6.80
CA GLY A 95 -5.56 2.87 5.87
C GLY A 95 -5.29 4.31 5.44
N ARG A 96 -4.09 4.84 5.70
CA ARG A 96 -3.70 6.22 5.34
C ARG A 96 -3.12 6.25 3.92
N GLY A 97 -3.68 7.08 3.05
CA GLY A 97 -3.15 7.33 1.71
C GLY A 97 -2.17 8.51 1.67
N ALA A 98 -1.52 8.72 0.52
CA ALA A 98 -0.52 9.79 0.34
C ALA A 98 -1.06 11.19 0.68
N ILE A 99 -2.31 11.51 0.30
CA ILE A 99 -2.93 12.80 0.65
C ILE A 99 -3.10 12.96 2.16
N ARG A 100 -3.55 11.90 2.83
CA ARG A 100 -3.80 11.93 4.27
C ARG A 100 -2.52 12.20 5.04
N ILE A 101 -1.46 11.47 4.68
CA ILE A 101 -0.12 11.66 5.23
C ILE A 101 0.37 13.10 4.98
N ALA A 102 0.21 13.62 3.76
CA ALA A 102 0.63 14.99 3.44
C ALA A 102 -0.11 16.07 4.26
N ILE A 103 -1.35 15.80 4.68
CA ILE A 103 -2.13 16.69 5.56
C ILE A 103 -1.61 16.57 6.99
N GLU A 104 -1.43 15.35 7.51
CA GLU A 104 -0.89 15.08 8.85
C GLU A 104 0.51 15.68 9.05
N THR A 105 1.34 15.68 8.01
CA THR A 105 2.69 16.25 8.05
C THR A 105 2.77 17.71 7.65
N GLU A 106 1.64 18.32 7.26
CA GLU A 106 1.52 19.70 6.79
C GLU A 106 2.33 20.03 5.51
N GLN A 107 2.58 19.03 4.65
CA GLN A 107 3.33 19.21 3.41
C GLN A 107 2.45 19.76 2.29
N ILE A 108 2.17 21.06 2.37
CA ILE A 108 1.26 21.78 1.46
C ILE A 108 1.73 21.74 0.00
N GLU A 109 3.03 21.89 -0.27
CA GLU A 109 3.56 21.86 -1.64
C GLU A 109 3.32 20.50 -2.30
N LEU A 110 3.54 19.42 -1.55
CA LEU A 110 3.25 18.08 -2.01
C LEU A 110 1.75 17.87 -2.22
N LEU A 111 0.92 18.35 -1.28
CA LEU A 111 -0.54 18.27 -1.40
C LEU A 111 -1.03 18.95 -2.68
N GLN A 112 -0.57 20.16 -2.99
CA GLN A 112 -0.93 20.86 -4.24
C GLN A 112 -0.55 20.04 -5.48
N MET A 113 0.66 19.45 -5.47
CA MET A 113 1.11 18.58 -6.54
C MET A 113 0.20 17.36 -6.70
N LEU A 114 -0.16 16.68 -5.61
CA LEU A 114 -1.08 15.53 -5.63
C LEU A 114 -2.49 15.90 -6.14
N LEU A 115 -3.04 17.03 -5.70
CA LEU A 115 -4.37 17.49 -6.08
C LEU A 115 -4.50 17.79 -7.59
N THR A 116 -3.39 18.11 -8.25
CA THR A 116 -3.33 18.35 -9.70
C THR A 116 -3.68 17.10 -10.51
N TYR A 117 -3.44 15.90 -9.97
CA TYR A 117 -3.71 14.64 -10.66
C TYR A 117 -5.14 14.14 -10.40
N GLU A 118 -5.95 14.05 -11.46
CA GLU A 118 -7.35 13.59 -11.39
C GLU A 118 -7.48 12.11 -10.97
N ALA A 119 -6.43 11.31 -11.20
CA ALA A 119 -6.38 9.91 -10.79
C ALA A 119 -6.41 9.71 -9.27
N ILE A 120 -6.07 10.75 -8.49
CA ILE A 120 -6.02 10.67 -7.03
C ILE A 120 -7.39 10.97 -6.45
N GLU A 121 -7.89 10.03 -5.63
CA GLU A 121 -9.17 10.15 -4.95
C GLU A 121 -9.04 11.03 -3.70
N LEU A 122 -9.97 11.98 -3.54
CA LEU A 122 -10.00 12.90 -2.40
C LEU A 122 -10.78 12.37 -1.18
N ARG A 123 -11.30 11.12 -1.27
CA ARG A 123 -12.11 10.39 -0.28
C ARG A 123 -12.55 11.21 0.95
N ASP A 124 -11.95 10.95 2.09
CA ASP A 124 -12.19 11.53 3.41
C ASP A 124 -11.17 12.64 3.75
N SER A 125 -10.33 13.02 2.78
CA SER A 125 -9.23 13.96 2.98
C SER A 125 -9.71 15.33 3.46
N LEU A 126 -10.88 15.80 3.02
CA LEU A 126 -11.45 17.07 3.47
C LEU A 126 -11.85 17.01 4.96
N LEU A 127 -12.52 15.93 5.36
CA LEU A 127 -12.92 15.75 6.77
C LEU A 127 -11.67 15.65 7.66
N HIS A 128 -10.63 14.99 7.18
CA HIS A 128 -9.38 14.88 7.90
C HIS A 128 -8.63 16.22 7.99
N ALA A 129 -8.59 17.02 6.93
CA ALA A 129 -8.00 18.36 6.99
C ALA A 129 -8.70 19.27 8.02
N ILE A 130 -10.02 19.12 8.17
CA ILE A 130 -10.77 19.81 9.22
C ILE A 130 -10.42 19.27 10.61
N SER A 131 -10.25 17.95 10.77
CA SER A 131 -9.89 17.36 12.07
C SER A 131 -8.49 17.78 12.55
N GLU A 132 -7.57 17.99 11.62
CA GLU A 132 -6.22 18.51 11.89
C GLU A 132 -6.17 20.04 11.97
N GLU A 133 -7.31 20.75 11.85
CA GLU A 133 -7.41 22.21 11.86
C GLU A 133 -6.51 22.93 10.83
N ASN A 134 -6.15 22.25 9.74
CA ASN A 134 -5.27 22.79 8.69
C ASN A 134 -6.07 23.58 7.65
N VAL A 135 -6.22 24.89 7.89
CA VAL A 135 -6.98 25.81 7.02
C VAL A 135 -6.45 25.81 5.58
N GLN A 136 -5.13 25.79 5.40
CA GLN A 136 -4.51 25.82 4.06
C GLN A 136 -4.83 24.56 3.25
N ALA A 137 -4.75 23.39 3.89
CA ALA A 137 -5.12 22.13 3.24
C ALA A 137 -6.61 22.12 2.85
N VAL A 138 -7.50 22.63 3.71
CA VAL A 138 -8.94 22.73 3.42
C VAL A 138 -9.21 23.61 2.20
N GLU A 139 -8.61 24.80 2.12
CA GLU A 139 -8.77 25.71 0.99
C GLU A 139 -8.36 25.06 -0.33
N LEU A 140 -7.20 24.40 -0.35
CA LEU A 140 -6.68 23.72 -1.54
C LEU A 140 -7.56 22.55 -1.99
N ILE A 141 -8.05 21.74 -1.04
CA ILE A 141 -8.92 20.60 -1.36
C ILE A 141 -10.24 21.09 -1.95
N ILE A 142 -10.85 22.13 -1.38
CA ILE A 142 -12.11 22.71 -1.88
C ILE A 142 -11.91 23.30 -3.28
N GLN A 143 -10.82 24.05 -3.49
CA GLN A 143 -10.50 24.59 -4.81
C GLN A 143 -10.37 23.47 -5.84
N ALA A 144 -9.59 22.42 -5.54
CA ALA A 144 -9.40 21.28 -6.44
C ALA A 144 -10.73 20.55 -6.75
N GLN A 145 -11.62 20.40 -5.77
CA GLN A 145 -12.94 19.81 -6.00
C GLN A 145 -13.80 20.67 -6.94
N SER A 146 -13.82 21.99 -6.75
CA SER A 146 -14.58 22.91 -7.58
C SER A 146 -14.10 22.90 -9.04
N GLU A 147 -12.78 22.89 -9.26
CA GLU A 147 -12.18 22.81 -10.60
C GLU A 147 -12.52 21.50 -11.30
N ARG A 148 -12.46 20.37 -10.58
CA ARG A 148 -12.85 19.04 -11.11
C ARG A 148 -14.34 19.01 -11.48
N GLN A 149 -15.21 19.64 -10.70
CA GLN A 149 -16.64 19.73 -11.01
C GLN A 149 -16.91 20.59 -12.25
N GLN A 150 -16.27 21.76 -12.36
CA GLN A 150 -16.41 22.62 -13.54
C GLN A 150 -15.99 21.91 -14.83
N ARG A 151 -14.88 21.17 -14.80
CA ARG A 151 -14.41 20.37 -15.95
C ARG A 151 -15.39 19.28 -16.35
N LYS A 152 -16.12 18.69 -15.41
CA LYS A 152 -17.16 17.69 -15.72
C LYS A 152 -18.36 18.35 -16.40
N ASN A 153 -18.78 19.51 -15.92
CA ASN A 153 -19.92 20.23 -16.51
C ASN A 153 -19.68 20.66 -17.96
N LEU A 154 -18.42 20.98 -18.31
CA LEU A 154 -18.03 21.34 -19.69
C LEU A 154 -18.02 20.15 -20.67
N LYS A 155 -17.90 18.91 -20.19
CA LYS A 155 -17.91 17.69 -21.03
C LYS A 155 -19.33 17.16 -21.31
N VAL A 156 -20.35 17.76 -20.69
CA VAL A 156 -21.76 17.32 -20.77
C VAL A 156 -22.55 18.12 -21.82
N ILE A 157 -21.95 19.16 -22.40
CA ILE A 157 -22.49 19.94 -23.53
C ILE A 157 -21.80 19.48 -24.82
#